data_AF-A0A7M3Y426-F1
#
_entry.id   AF-A0A7M3Y426-F1
#
_cell.length_a   1.000
_cell.length_b   1.000
_cell.length_c   1.000
_cell.angle_alpha   90.00
_cell.angle_beta   90.00
_cell.angle_gamma   90.00
#
_symmetry.space_group_name_H-M   'P 1'
#
loop_
_entity.id
_entity.type
_entity.pdbx_description
1 polymer ?
#
loop_
_entity_poly.entity_id
_entity_poly.type
_entity_poly.pdbx_seq_one_letter_code
_entity_poly.pdbx_strand_id
1 'polypeptide(L)' 'VVDETRHTIHLLEGERALTLGKAGLSFSIDGFTTVIDGSLMRQRPEDRTNRNYPKV' A
#
# COMPACT_ATOMS: atom_id res chain seq x y z
N VAL A 1 4.61 3.05 -7.99
CA VAL A 1 4.52 1.71 -7.34
C VAL A 1 4.49 0.68 -8.45
N VAL A 2 5.28 -0.39 -8.35
CA VAL A 2 5.36 -1.43 -9.39
C VAL A 2 4.80 -2.77 -8.93
N ASP A 3 4.83 -3.06 -7.62
CA ASP A 3 4.24 -4.27 -7.06
C ASP A 3 3.90 -4.11 -5.57
N GLU A 4 3.01 -4.94 -5.04
CA GLU A 4 2.61 -4.97 -3.64
C GLU A 4 2.47 -6.43 -3.16
N THR A 5 3.14 -6.76 -2.06
CA THR A 5 2.92 -8.02 -1.34
C THR A 5 2.08 -7.78 -0.09
N ARG A 6 1.80 -8.83 0.70
CA ARG A 6 1.09 -8.70 1.98
C ARG A 6 1.72 -7.67 2.94
N HIS A 7 3.04 -7.55 2.94
CA HIS A 7 3.77 -6.73 3.93
C HIS A 7 4.66 -5.65 3.32
N THR A 8 4.94 -5.71 2.02
CA THR A 8 5.86 -4.79 1.33
C THR A 8 5.22 -4.13 0.13
N ILE A 9 5.75 -2.97 -0.24
CA ILE A 9 5.47 -2.28 -1.50
C ILE A 9 6.79 -2.11 -2.24
N HIS A 10 6.78 -2.39 -3.54
CA HIS A 10 7.90 -2.21 -4.43
C HIS A 10 7.68 -0.94 -5.25
N LEU A 11 8.68 -0.06 -5.23
CA LEU A 11 8.69 1.21 -5.93
C LEU A 11 9.82 1.21 -6.95
N LEU A 12 9.59 1.89 -8.06
CA LEU A 12 10.61 2.23 -9.03
C LEU A 12 10.65 3.76 -9.12
N GLU A 13 11.78 4.35 -8.71
CA GLU A 13 12.04 5.78 -8.75
C GLU A 13 13.18 6.04 -9.75
N GLY A 14 12.82 6.41 -10.98
CA GLY A 14 13.76 6.40 -12.10
C GLY A 14 14.29 4.99 -12.34
N GLU A 15 15.61 4.81 -12.21
CA GLU A 15 16.29 3.51 -12.35
C GLU A 15 16.46 2.76 -11.00
N ARG A 16 15.97 3.33 -9.88
CA ARG A 16 16.14 2.73 -8.55
C ARG A 16 14.93 1.93 -8.13
N ALA A 17 15.13 0.64 -7.89
CA ALA A 17 14.15 -0.22 -7.25
C ALA A 17 14.26 -0.13 -5.72
N LEU A 18 13.15 0.16 -5.05
CA LEU A 18 13.03 0.30 -3.60
C LEU A 18 11.98 -0.69 -3.08
N THR A 19 12.28 -1.36 -1.97
CA THR A 19 11.32 -2.22 -1.27
C THR A 19 11.08 -1.66 0.12
N LEU A 20 9.82 -1.36 0.42
CA LEU A 20 9.42 -0.69 1.65
C LEU A 20 8.46 -1.55 2.45
N GLY A 21 8.71 -1.67 3.76
CA GLY A 21 7.82 -2.37 4.68
C GLY A 21 6.65 -1.49 5.08
N LYS A 22 5.42 -1.97 4.90
CA LYS A 22 4.21 -1.18 5.16
C LYS A 22 4.03 -0.81 6.63
N ALA A 23 4.52 -1.64 7.55
CA ALA A 23 4.25 -1.50 8.99
C ALA A 23 4.82 -0.24 9.65
N GLY A 24 5.80 0.43 9.03
CA GLY A 24 6.48 1.61 9.59
C GLY A 24 6.30 2.86 8.75
N LEU A 25 5.38 2.88 7.80
CA LEU A 25 5.28 3.95 6.80
C LEU A 25 3.87 4.52 6.70
N SER A 26 3.84 5.84 6.55
CA SER A 26 2.67 6.65 6.23
C SER A 26 2.77 7.08 4.77
N PHE A 27 1.78 6.74 3.96
CA PHE A 27 1.76 7.06 2.54
C PHE A 27 0.86 8.26 2.26
N SER A 28 1.36 9.26 1.53
CA SER A 28 0.53 10.30 0.91
C SER A 28 0.36 9.97 -0.57
N ILE A 29 -0.87 10.05 -1.07
CA ILE A 29 -1.19 9.85 -2.49
C ILE A 29 -1.31 11.22 -3.14
N ASP A 30 -0.63 11.42 -4.26
CA ASP A 30 -0.75 12.59 -5.16
C ASP A 30 -0.67 13.97 -4.47
N GLY A 31 0.11 14.07 -3.39
CA GLY A 31 0.27 15.32 -2.64
C GLY A 31 -0.95 15.74 -1.83
N PHE A 32 -1.99 14.90 -1.76
CA PHE A 32 -3.13 15.10 -0.88
C PHE A 32 -2.74 14.82 0.59
N THR A 33 -3.38 15.54 1.52
CA THR A 33 -3.24 15.39 2.97
C THR A 33 -3.70 14.03 3.50
N THR A 34 -4.27 13.18 2.64
CA THR A 34 -4.68 11.84 3.01
C THR A 34 -3.46 10.98 3.27
N VAL A 35 -3.17 10.81 4.55
CA VAL A 35 -2.12 9.92 5.05
C VAL A 35 -2.73 8.54 5.29
N ILE A 36 -2.24 7.55 4.56
CA ILE A 36 -2.59 6.15 4.75
C ILE A 36 -1.55 5.51 5.66
N ASP A 37 -1.98 5.01 6.82
CA ASP A 37 -1.15 4.19 7.69
C ASP A 37 -0.95 2.80 7.06
N GLY A 38 0.28 2.51 6.64
CA GLY A 38 0.65 1.23 6.05
C GLY A 38 0.48 0.04 7.01
N SER A 39 0.43 0.28 8.32
CA SER A 39 0.15 -0.77 9.31
C SER A 39 -1.25 -1.37 9.15
N LEU A 40 -2.20 -0.59 8.60
CA LEU A 40 -3.57 -1.02 8.30
C LEU A 40 -3.66 -1.80 6.97
N MET A 41 -2.57 -1.89 6.21
CA MET A 41 -2.50 -2.50 4.88
C MET A 41 -1.72 -3.82 4.86
N ARG A 42 -1.81 -4.60 5.94
CA ARG A 42 -1.17 -5.93 6.12
C ARG A 42 -1.94 -7.10 5.48
N GLN A 43 -2.96 -6.79 4.68
CA GLN A 43 -3.76 -7.74 3.90
C GLN A 43 -3.36 -7.63 2.42
N ARG A 44 -3.52 -8.71 1.66
CA ARG A 44 -3.18 -8.68 0.24
C ARG A 44 -4.14 -7.73 -0.52
N PRO A 45 -3.73 -7.13 -1.65
CA PRO A 45 -4.56 -6.22 -2.43
C PRO A 45 -5.97 -6.77 -2.72
N GLU A 46 -6.07 -8.06 -3.08
CA GLU A 46 -7.32 -8.75 -3.36
C GLU A 46 -8.25 -8.85 -2.13
N ASP A 47 -7.68 -9.12 -0.95
CA ASP A 47 -8.42 -9.23 0.31
C ASP A 47 -8.96 -7.88 0.77
N ARG A 48 -8.26 -6.78 0.44
CA ARG A 48 -8.64 -5.40 0.79
C ARG A 48 -9.91 -4.96 0.07
N THR A 49 -10.01 -5.29 -1.21
CA THR A 49 -11.18 -4.93 -2.04
C THR A 49 -12.44 -5.64 -1.54
N ASN A 50 -12.32 -6.91 -1.13
CA ASN A 50 -13.46 -7.73 -0.72
C ASN A 50 -14.10 -7.28 0.62
N ARG A 51 -13.38 -6.57 1.48
CA ARG A 51 -13.91 -6.03 2.75
C ARG A 51 -14.76 -4.77 2.59
N ASN A 52 -14.54 -3.99 1.53
CA ASN A 52 -15.24 -2.72 1.31
C ASN A 52 -16.58 -2.87 0.56
N TYR A 53 -16.91 -4.06 0.07
CA TYR A 53 -18.24 -4.36 -0.44
C TYR A 53 -19.05 -5.04 0.66
N PRO A 54 -20.10 -4.39 1.21
CA PRO A 54 -21.06 -5.12 2.04
C PRO A 54 -21.67 -6.23 1.18
N LYS A 55 -21.69 -7.46 1.69
CA LYS A 55 -22.42 -8.56 1.05
C LYS A 55 -23.88 -8.12 0.92
N VAL A 56 -24.35 -7.95 -0.30
CA VAL A 56 -25.77 -7.72 -0.64
C VAL A 56 -26.51 -9.05 -0.53
#